data_AF-A0A4Y2GNM1-F1
#
_entry.id   AF-A0A4Y2GNM1-F1
#
_cell.length_a   1.000
_cell.length_b   1.000
_cell.length_c   1.000
_cell.angle_alpha   90.00
_cell.angle_beta   90.00
_cell.angle_gamma   90.00
#
_symmetry.space_group_name_H-M   'P 1'
#
loop_
_entity.id
_entity.type
_entity.pdbx_description
1 polymer ?
#
loop_
_entity_poly.entity_id
_entity_poly.type
_entity_poly.pdbx_seq_one_letter_code
_entity_poly.pdbx_strand_id
1 'polypeptide(L)'
;MFVFLDDIDQGKTDEFGSLSSLELLYMILDGAFWYSREKWTLNHLQNLSFLASARFPCSYQNKIPAPILNRFNIINILAPQEPQMKHIFMSLLKQSFSDSNIENRRTLNAISLGCMTIYDAIRKIFLPVPSRLHYVFGLKDVKKVLYRILDIDPEVLHDKTALTKFWFHECTREFSDRFTNAGEKEEFFNMLEDVTDKEFLIKMKDHYKDPQEIKFLKSRDADKGYDEMKDPIFLRDFFERRVNEMRKAEDSFSNEFVLFENNINHLCHIIRGIENSHGNMLLLGATGTGKRSLSRLAAFILNYEVFEMNLEISYGLREFKKAMTKRKEAAVLMDILQAYPYKISDV
;
A
#
# COMPACT_ATOMS: atom_id res chain seq x y z
N MET A 1 -16.74 -21.10 -18.55
CA MET A 1 -16.24 -20.40 -17.34
C MET A 1 -14.82 -19.95 -17.60
N PHE A 2 -14.49 -18.70 -17.30
CA PHE A 2 -13.12 -18.19 -17.38
C PHE A 2 -12.48 -18.28 -16.01
N VAL A 3 -11.30 -18.91 -15.94
CA VAL A 3 -10.48 -19.03 -14.73
C VAL A 3 -9.25 -18.16 -14.92
N PHE A 4 -9.13 -17.11 -14.10
CA PHE A 4 -7.93 -16.29 -14.04
C PHE A 4 -7.00 -16.82 -12.94
N LEU A 5 -5.77 -17.13 -13.30
CA LEU A 5 -4.71 -17.57 -12.40
C LEU A 5 -3.70 -16.43 -12.25
N ASP A 6 -3.73 -15.76 -11.10
CA ASP A 6 -2.77 -14.69 -10.81
C ASP A 6 -1.47 -15.26 -10.25
N ASP A 7 -0.33 -14.75 -10.71
CA ASP A 7 1.03 -15.11 -10.27
C ASP A 7 1.32 -16.63 -10.28
N ILE A 8 1.22 -17.30 -11.44
CA ILE A 8 1.49 -18.75 -11.55
C ILE A 8 2.94 -19.15 -11.25
N ASP A 9 3.86 -18.18 -11.25
CA ASP A 9 5.26 -18.37 -10.81
C ASP A 9 5.41 -18.36 -9.29
N GLN A 10 4.34 -18.13 -8.53
CA GLN A 10 4.34 -18.16 -7.07
C GLN A 10 3.91 -19.52 -6.53
N GLY A 11 4.82 -20.13 -5.77
CA GLY A 11 4.57 -21.39 -5.10
C GLY A 11 5.83 -21.88 -4.39
N LYS A 12 5.62 -22.78 -3.41
CA LYS A 12 6.72 -23.48 -2.76
C LYS A 12 7.09 -24.68 -3.61
N THR A 13 8.35 -24.76 -4.03
CA THR A 13 8.88 -25.92 -4.73
C THR A 13 9.08 -27.08 -3.76
N ASP A 14 8.88 -28.29 -4.27
CA ASP A 14 9.23 -29.53 -3.57
C ASP A 14 10.77 -29.71 -3.57
N GLU A 15 11.27 -30.73 -2.86
CA GLU A 15 12.72 -31.04 -2.79
C GLU A 15 13.36 -31.24 -4.18
N PHE A 16 12.55 -31.64 -5.16
CA PHE A 16 12.96 -31.87 -6.55
C PHE A 16 12.80 -30.64 -7.46
N GLY A 17 12.40 -29.49 -6.91
CA GLY A 17 12.18 -28.25 -7.68
C GLY A 17 10.85 -28.21 -8.46
N SER A 18 9.98 -29.21 -8.29
CA SER A 18 8.65 -29.24 -8.90
C SER A 18 7.64 -28.39 -8.11
N LEU A 19 6.64 -27.85 -8.81
CA LEU A 19 5.50 -27.17 -8.21
C LEU A 19 4.27 -28.06 -8.33
N SER A 20 3.90 -28.74 -7.25
CA SER A 20 2.74 -29.64 -7.20
C SER A 20 1.42 -28.99 -7.69
N SER A 21 1.25 -27.68 -7.49
CA SER A 21 0.11 -26.91 -8.01
C SER A 21 0.09 -26.81 -9.54
N LEU A 22 1.27 -26.66 -10.15
CA LEU A 22 1.44 -26.58 -11.59
C LEU A 22 1.23 -27.95 -12.26
N GLU A 23 1.60 -29.05 -11.60
CA GLU A 23 1.30 -30.41 -12.09
C GLU A 23 -0.21 -30.70 -12.10
N LEU A 24 -0.94 -30.26 -11.08
CA LEU A 24 -2.40 -30.32 -11.08
C LEU A 24 -2.99 -29.50 -12.22
N LEU A 25 -2.45 -28.30 -12.46
CA LEU A 25 -2.86 -27.46 -13.58
C LEU A 25 -2.58 -28.15 -14.92
N TYR A 26 -1.42 -28.79 -15.07
CA TYR A 26 -1.07 -29.55 -16.26
C TYR A 26 -2.08 -30.68 -16.53
N MET A 27 -2.44 -31.45 -15.51
CA MET A 27 -3.48 -32.49 -15.63
C MET A 27 -4.83 -31.92 -16.08
N ILE A 28 -5.20 -30.73 -15.61
CA ILE A 28 -6.45 -30.06 -16.00
C ILE A 28 -6.37 -29.55 -17.44
N LEU A 29 -5.26 -28.95 -17.84
CA LEU A 29 -5.06 -28.39 -19.18
C LEU A 29 -4.95 -29.47 -20.26
N ASP A 30 -4.28 -30.58 -19.97
CA ASP A 30 -4.02 -31.65 -20.92
C ASP A 30 -5.10 -32.73 -20.90
N GLY A 31 -5.49 -33.17 -19.71
CA GLY A 31 -6.47 -34.24 -19.53
C GLY A 31 -7.92 -33.77 -19.50
N ALA A 32 -8.20 -32.49 -19.25
CA ALA A 32 -9.54 -31.99 -18.97
C ALA A 32 -10.25 -32.79 -17.85
N PHE A 33 -9.48 -33.27 -16.87
CA PHE A 33 -10.01 -33.96 -15.70
C PHE A 33 -9.19 -33.64 -14.45
N TRP A 34 -9.77 -33.97 -13.30
CA TRP A 34 -9.00 -34.10 -12.07
C TRP A 34 -9.52 -35.27 -11.24
N TYR A 35 -8.64 -35.85 -10.44
CA TYR A 35 -8.95 -37.01 -9.61
C TYR A 35 -9.31 -36.57 -8.19
N SER A 36 -10.52 -36.91 -7.73
CA SER A 36 -10.92 -36.67 -6.34
C SER A 36 -10.36 -37.77 -5.45
N ARG A 37 -9.41 -37.43 -4.58
CA ARG A 37 -8.84 -38.38 -3.60
C ARG A 37 -9.82 -38.83 -2.53
N GLU A 38 -10.87 -38.04 -2.25
CA GLU A 38 -11.88 -38.38 -1.25
C GLU A 38 -12.88 -39.40 -1.77
N LYS A 39 -13.37 -39.19 -3.01
CA LYS A 39 -14.40 -40.03 -3.62
C LYS A 39 -13.82 -41.13 -4.50
N TRP A 40 -12.53 -41.09 -4.78
CA TRP A 40 -11.84 -41.97 -5.73
C TRP A 40 -12.46 -41.93 -7.14
N THR A 41 -13.06 -40.79 -7.51
CA THR A 41 -13.73 -40.58 -8.79
C THR A 41 -12.94 -39.66 -9.69
N LEU A 42 -13.00 -39.95 -11.00
CA LEU A 42 -12.47 -39.08 -12.05
C LEU A 42 -13.55 -38.07 -12.44
N ASN A 43 -13.22 -36.78 -12.32
CA ASN A 43 -14.14 -35.68 -12.64
C ASN A 43 -13.69 -35.02 -13.93
N HIS A 44 -14.52 -35.07 -14.97
CA HIS A 44 -14.27 -34.37 -16.22
C HIS A 44 -14.68 -32.91 -16.14
N LEU A 45 -13.83 -32.05 -16.68
CA LEU A 45 -14.03 -30.61 -16.75
C LEU A 45 -14.40 -30.24 -18.19
N GLN A 46 -15.50 -29.51 -18.35
CA GLN A 46 -15.97 -29.05 -19.66
C GLN A 46 -16.15 -27.53 -19.64
N ASN A 47 -15.94 -26.90 -20.79
CA ASN A 47 -16.18 -25.46 -21.00
C ASN A 47 -15.39 -24.53 -20.05
N LEU A 48 -14.10 -24.84 -19.83
CA LEU A 48 -13.17 -23.99 -19.10
C LEU A 48 -12.21 -23.27 -20.06
N SER A 49 -11.92 -22.01 -19.75
CA SER A 49 -10.89 -21.25 -20.43
C SER A 49 -9.99 -20.62 -19.38
N PHE A 50 -8.68 -20.70 -19.58
CA PHE A 50 -7.68 -20.23 -18.61
C PHE A 50 -6.98 -18.98 -19.13
N LEU A 51 -6.83 -18.01 -18.24
CA LEU A 51 -5.94 -16.86 -18.40
C LEU A 51 -4.98 -16.87 -17.22
N ALA A 52 -3.68 -16.75 -17.47
CA ALA A 52 -2.67 -16.79 -16.41
C ALA A 52 -1.76 -15.56 -16.50
N SER A 53 -1.39 -15.02 -15.35
CA SER A 53 -0.33 -14.00 -15.22
C SER A 53 0.91 -14.63 -14.58
N ALA A 54 2.09 -14.19 -15.01
CA ALA A 54 3.36 -14.58 -14.42
C ALA A 54 4.31 -13.38 -14.44
N ARG A 55 5.19 -13.28 -13.46
CA ARG A 55 6.23 -12.24 -13.44
C ARG A 55 7.42 -12.65 -14.29
N PHE A 56 7.95 -11.68 -15.04
CA PHE A 56 9.11 -11.84 -15.90
C PHE A 56 10.23 -10.86 -15.51
N PRO A 57 11.48 -11.31 -15.31
CA PRO A 57 11.93 -12.71 -15.33
C PRO A 57 11.29 -13.51 -14.19
N CYS A 58 10.95 -14.78 -14.46
CA CYS A 58 10.52 -15.68 -13.38
C CYS A 58 11.65 -15.73 -12.35
N SER A 59 11.29 -15.75 -11.06
CA SER A 59 12.31 -15.83 -10.00
C SER A 59 13.24 -17.01 -10.28
N TYR A 60 14.52 -16.88 -9.92
CA TYR A 60 15.49 -17.97 -10.13
C TYR A 60 15.02 -19.31 -9.51
N GLN A 61 14.20 -19.21 -8.46
CA GLN A 61 13.68 -20.34 -7.69
C GLN A 61 12.47 -21.02 -8.34
N ASN A 62 11.60 -20.29 -9.07
CA ASN A 62 10.33 -20.81 -9.57
C ASN A 62 10.23 -20.65 -11.09
N LYS A 63 10.76 -21.62 -11.84
CA LYS A 63 10.60 -21.69 -13.29
C LYS A 63 9.31 -22.44 -13.62
N ILE A 64 8.50 -21.86 -14.50
CA ILE A 64 7.30 -22.52 -15.01
C ILE A 64 7.74 -23.64 -15.98
N PRO A 65 7.28 -24.89 -15.80
CA PRO A 65 7.61 -25.99 -16.69
C PRO A 65 7.18 -25.73 -18.14
N ALA A 66 8.04 -26.09 -19.09
CA ALA A 66 7.77 -25.99 -20.53
C ALA A 66 6.47 -26.70 -20.99
N PRO A 67 6.08 -27.87 -20.45
CA PRO A 67 4.83 -28.52 -20.83
C PRO A 67 3.59 -27.65 -20.58
N ILE A 68 3.60 -26.82 -19.54
CA ILE A 68 2.51 -25.89 -19.24
C ILE A 68 2.56 -24.70 -20.17
N LEU A 69 3.75 -24.11 -20.36
CA LEU A 69 3.94 -22.98 -21.26
C LEU A 69 3.49 -23.28 -22.69
N ASN A 70 3.71 -24.51 -23.17
CA ASN A 70 3.28 -24.97 -24.50
C ASN A 70 1.76 -25.05 -24.68
N ARG A 71 0.97 -24.99 -23.59
CA ARG A 71 -0.50 -24.98 -23.62
C ARG A 71 -1.08 -23.55 -23.57
N PHE A 72 -0.24 -22.55 -23.35
CA PHE A 72 -0.64 -21.15 -23.32
C PHE A 72 -0.09 -20.36 -24.51
N ASN A 73 -0.87 -19.38 -24.96
CA ASN A 73 -0.35 -18.32 -25.81
C ASN A 73 0.34 -17.29 -24.90
N ILE A 74 1.66 -17.17 -25.02
CA ILE A 74 2.46 -16.29 -24.17
C ILE A 74 2.49 -14.90 -24.79
N ILE A 75 1.98 -13.91 -24.05
CA ILE A 75 2.03 -12.50 -24.42
C ILE A 75 2.90 -11.79 -23.40
N ASN A 76 4.02 -11.23 -23.84
CA ASN A 76 4.89 -10.43 -22.99
C ASN A 76 4.38 -8.98 -22.93
N ILE A 77 3.96 -8.53 -21.76
CA ILE A 77 3.52 -7.15 -21.52
C ILE A 77 4.72 -6.36 -21.01
N LEU A 78 5.25 -5.50 -21.89
CA LEU A 78 6.35 -4.61 -21.53
C LEU A 78 5.86 -3.46 -20.65
N ALA A 79 6.78 -2.90 -19.85
CA ALA A 79 6.49 -1.70 -19.09
C ALA A 79 6.16 -0.53 -20.06
N PRO A 80 5.16 0.31 -19.73
CA PRO A 80 4.79 1.44 -20.57
C PRO A 80 5.93 2.45 -20.65
N GLN A 81 6.11 3.04 -21.83
CA GLN A 81 7.05 4.14 -22.03
C GLN A 81 6.53 5.45 -21.44
N GLU A 82 7.40 6.42 -21.20
CA GLU A 82 7.07 7.76 -20.69
C GLU A 82 5.83 8.41 -21.34
N PRO A 83 5.69 8.51 -22.68
CA PRO A 83 4.50 9.12 -23.28
C PRO A 83 3.21 8.34 -22.97
N GLN A 84 3.29 7.01 -22.85
CA GLN A 84 2.15 6.17 -22.50
C GLN A 84 1.77 6.34 -21.03
N MET A 85 2.75 6.40 -20.12
CA MET A 85 2.52 6.68 -18.70
C MET A 85 1.85 8.05 -18.52
N LYS A 86 2.37 9.09 -19.19
CA LYS A 86 1.77 10.43 -19.18
C LYS A 86 0.33 10.40 -19.67
N HIS A 87 0.04 9.68 -20.76
CA HIS A 87 -1.33 9.54 -21.26
C HIS A 87 -2.25 8.83 -20.25
N ILE A 88 -1.79 7.74 -19.64
CA ILE A 88 -2.56 6.99 -18.62
C ILE A 88 -2.88 7.88 -17.42
N PHE A 89 -1.86 8.55 -16.85
CA PHE A 89 -2.03 9.41 -15.67
C PHE A 89 -2.95 10.60 -15.97
N MET A 90 -2.77 11.25 -17.11
CA MET A 90 -3.65 12.34 -17.53
C MET A 90 -5.08 11.88 -17.80
N SER A 91 -5.29 10.69 -18.35
CA SER A 91 -6.63 10.14 -18.56
C SER A 91 -7.36 9.90 -17.23
N LEU A 92 -6.65 9.39 -16.22
CA LEU A 92 -7.20 9.19 -14.87
C LEU A 92 -7.59 10.51 -14.20
N LEU A 93 -6.70 11.51 -14.28
CA LEU A 93 -6.97 12.84 -13.73
C LEU A 93 -8.14 13.52 -14.46
N LYS A 94 -8.20 13.47 -15.79
CA LYS A 94 -9.29 14.07 -16.58
C LYS A 94 -10.66 13.49 -16.26
N GLN A 95 -10.75 12.21 -15.90
CA GLN A 95 -12.02 11.57 -15.56
C GLN A 95 -12.70 12.23 -14.36
N SER A 96 -11.92 12.63 -13.35
CA SER A 96 -12.48 13.24 -12.13
C SER A 96 -12.52 14.77 -12.18
N PHE A 97 -11.77 15.38 -13.09
CA PHE A 97 -11.64 16.85 -13.19
C PHE A 97 -12.10 17.42 -14.54
N SER A 98 -13.08 16.79 -15.19
CA SER A 98 -13.54 17.12 -16.55
C SER A 98 -13.99 18.59 -16.71
N ASP A 99 -14.60 19.15 -15.66
CA ASP A 99 -15.22 20.49 -15.68
C ASP A 99 -14.32 21.59 -15.08
N SER A 100 -13.04 21.28 -14.83
CA SER A 100 -12.13 22.20 -14.16
C SER A 100 -11.56 23.30 -15.07
N ASN A 101 -11.32 24.48 -14.50
CA ASN A 101 -10.75 25.67 -15.14
C ASN A 101 -9.42 25.37 -15.87
N ILE A 102 -9.04 26.26 -16.81
CA ILE A 102 -7.79 26.14 -17.60
C ILE A 102 -6.54 26.04 -16.69
N GLU A 103 -6.54 26.75 -15.56
CA GLU A 103 -5.43 26.69 -14.60
C GLU A 103 -5.32 25.31 -13.92
N ASN A 104 -6.45 24.69 -13.59
CA ASN A 104 -6.47 23.34 -13.03
C ASN A 104 -5.90 22.34 -14.03
N ARG A 105 -6.17 22.50 -15.33
CA ARG A 105 -5.55 21.65 -16.38
C ARG A 105 -4.03 21.77 -16.42
N ARG A 106 -3.46 22.96 -16.19
CA ARG A 106 -1.99 23.14 -16.11
C ARG A 106 -1.43 22.45 -14.88
N THR A 107 -2.08 22.59 -13.73
CA THR A 107 -1.67 21.92 -12.49
C THR A 107 -1.77 20.40 -12.59
N LEU A 108 -2.82 19.86 -13.23
CA LEU A 108 -2.96 18.43 -13.48
C LEU A 108 -1.86 17.88 -14.40
N ASN A 109 -1.47 18.65 -15.43
CA ASN A 109 -0.31 18.30 -16.26
C ASN A 109 0.98 18.30 -15.43
N ALA A 110 1.18 19.28 -14.55
CA ALA A 110 2.32 19.34 -13.65
C ALA A 110 2.35 18.14 -12.68
N ILE A 111 1.20 17.71 -12.14
CA ILE A 111 1.09 16.49 -11.32
C ILE A 111 1.51 15.26 -12.11
N SER A 112 0.98 15.07 -13.32
CA SER A 112 1.34 13.91 -14.14
C SER A 112 2.82 13.88 -14.48
N LEU A 113 3.41 15.03 -14.81
CA LEU A 113 4.83 15.12 -15.18
C LEU A 113 5.72 14.98 -13.95
N GLY A 114 5.37 15.63 -12.84
CA GLY A 114 6.09 15.52 -11.58
C GLY A 114 6.11 14.10 -11.03
N CYS A 115 4.97 13.39 -11.05
CA CYS A 115 4.90 11.98 -10.67
C CYS A 115 5.83 11.10 -11.51
N MET A 116 5.93 11.37 -12.82
CA MET A 116 6.81 10.63 -13.73
C MET A 116 8.28 10.91 -13.42
N THR A 117 8.65 12.19 -13.32
CA THR A 117 10.02 12.63 -13.01
C THR A 117 10.52 12.05 -11.68
N ILE A 118 9.69 12.09 -10.64
CA ILE A 118 10.03 11.51 -9.32
C ILE A 118 10.18 10.00 -9.43
N TYR A 119 9.23 9.31 -10.07
CA TYR A 119 9.27 7.86 -10.21
C TYR A 119 10.54 7.40 -10.92
N ASP A 120 10.92 8.06 -12.01
CA ASP A 120 12.13 7.73 -12.76
C ASP A 120 13.41 8.06 -11.98
N ALA A 121 13.41 9.12 -11.17
CA ALA A 121 14.53 9.46 -10.30
C ALA A 121 14.71 8.44 -9.16
N ILE A 122 13.62 8.12 -8.43
CA ILE A 122 13.62 7.16 -7.32
C ILE A 122 14.11 5.80 -7.80
N ARG A 123 13.60 5.32 -8.95
CA ARG A 123 13.96 4.01 -9.49
C ARG A 123 15.44 3.90 -9.86
N LYS A 124 16.08 5.01 -10.21
CA LYS A 124 17.51 5.06 -10.56
C LYS A 124 18.41 5.17 -9.34
N ILE A 125 18.01 5.96 -8.34
CA ILE A 125 18.84 6.29 -7.16
C ILE A 125 18.66 5.24 -6.06
N PHE A 126 17.41 4.88 -5.74
CA PHE A 126 17.08 4.03 -4.60
C PHE A 126 16.83 2.58 -5.04
N LEU A 127 17.93 1.85 -5.27
CA LEU A 127 17.88 0.45 -5.66
C LEU A 127 17.69 -0.50 -4.46
N PRO A 128 16.97 -1.63 -4.65
CA PRO A 128 16.87 -2.66 -3.63
C PRO A 128 18.22 -3.36 -3.48
N VAL A 129 18.77 -3.28 -2.27
CA VAL A 129 20.01 -3.96 -1.86
C VAL A 129 19.71 -4.89 -0.68
N PRO A 130 20.56 -5.89 -0.35
CA PRO A 130 20.30 -6.81 0.76
C PRO A 130 20.01 -6.13 2.11
N SER A 131 20.59 -4.96 2.36
CA SER A 131 20.30 -4.15 3.55
C SER A 131 18.97 -3.38 3.50
N ARG A 132 18.33 -3.29 2.31
CA ARG A 132 17.13 -2.48 2.02
C ARG A 132 16.24 -3.16 0.98
N LEU A 133 15.84 -4.38 1.29
CA LEU A 133 15.00 -5.20 0.40
C LEU A 133 13.61 -4.57 0.14
N HIS A 134 13.14 -3.69 1.02
CA HIS A 134 11.85 -3.00 0.91
C HIS A 134 11.87 -1.79 -0.05
N TYR A 135 13.01 -1.44 -0.63
CA TYR A 135 13.13 -0.35 -1.63
C TYR A 135 12.68 -0.86 -3.02
N VAL A 136 11.46 -1.37 -3.10
CA VAL A 136 10.83 -1.82 -4.34
C VAL A 136 9.78 -0.79 -4.73
N PHE A 137 10.12 0.02 -5.74
CA PHE A 137 9.24 1.06 -6.25
C PHE A 137 8.66 0.65 -7.61
N GLY A 138 7.37 0.87 -7.80
CA GLY A 138 6.67 0.54 -9.04
C GLY A 138 5.52 1.48 -9.35
N LEU A 139 4.88 1.28 -10.50
CA LEU A 139 3.73 2.10 -10.93
C LEU A 139 2.53 2.02 -9.97
N LYS A 140 2.47 0.98 -9.12
CA LYS A 140 1.48 0.87 -8.04
C LYS A 140 1.59 2.02 -7.04
N ASP A 141 2.81 2.51 -6.79
CA ASP A 141 3.06 3.59 -5.84
C ASP A 141 2.59 4.93 -6.41
N VAL A 142 2.93 5.20 -7.68
CA VAL A 142 2.42 6.38 -8.41
C VAL A 142 0.88 6.35 -8.49
N LYS A 143 0.30 5.17 -8.73
CA LYS A 143 -1.16 4.99 -8.75
C LYS A 143 -1.81 5.36 -7.42
N LYS A 144 -1.18 5.05 -6.27
CA LYS A 144 -1.71 5.46 -4.96
C LYS A 144 -1.69 6.97 -4.79
N VAL A 145 -0.59 7.63 -5.15
CA VAL A 145 -0.48 9.10 -5.13
C VAL A 145 -1.58 9.73 -5.99
N LEU A 146 -1.77 9.22 -7.22
CA LEU A 146 -2.82 9.73 -8.11
C LEU A 146 -4.21 9.50 -7.55
N TYR A 147 -4.53 8.32 -7.02
CA TYR A 147 -5.85 8.08 -6.43
C TYR A 147 -6.16 8.96 -5.23
N ARG A 148 -5.15 9.31 -4.45
CA ARG A 148 -5.33 10.24 -3.33
C ARG A 148 -5.70 11.64 -3.81
N ILE A 149 -5.11 12.07 -4.92
CA ILE A 149 -5.48 13.34 -5.55
C ILE A 149 -6.92 13.29 -6.08
N LEU A 150 -7.37 12.13 -6.54
CA LEU A 150 -8.75 11.93 -7.01
C LEU A 150 -9.78 11.91 -5.86
N ASP A 151 -9.37 11.70 -4.61
CA ASP A 151 -10.25 11.71 -3.41
C ASP A 151 -10.28 13.08 -2.69
N ILE A 152 -9.63 14.11 -3.25
CA ILE A 152 -9.67 15.47 -2.68
C ILE A 152 -11.01 16.15 -2.99
N ASP A 153 -11.48 16.99 -2.08
CA ASP A 153 -12.65 17.83 -2.31
C ASP A 153 -12.47 18.80 -3.48
N PRO A 154 -13.54 19.06 -4.24
CA PRO A 154 -13.53 20.03 -5.32
C PRO A 154 -13.08 21.44 -4.91
N GLU A 155 -13.33 21.86 -3.67
CA GLU A 155 -13.01 23.22 -3.21
C GLU A 155 -11.49 23.48 -3.10
N VAL A 156 -10.72 22.47 -2.67
CA VAL A 156 -9.25 22.53 -2.58
C VAL A 156 -8.61 22.61 -3.98
N LEU A 157 -9.34 22.21 -5.04
CA LEU A 157 -8.87 22.27 -6.42
C LEU A 157 -8.78 23.70 -6.98
N HIS A 158 -9.37 24.69 -6.30
CA HIS A 158 -9.32 26.08 -6.78
C HIS A 158 -7.99 26.77 -6.43
N ASP A 159 -7.26 26.28 -5.42
CA ASP A 159 -5.96 26.82 -5.06
C ASP A 159 -4.82 25.91 -5.55
N LYS A 160 -4.05 26.43 -6.51
CA LYS A 160 -2.86 25.77 -7.04
C LYS A 160 -1.84 25.45 -5.94
N THR A 161 -1.69 26.32 -4.95
CA THR A 161 -0.72 26.13 -3.86
C THR A 161 -1.16 25.01 -2.94
N ALA A 162 -2.44 25.00 -2.53
CA ALA A 162 -3.01 23.91 -1.72
C ALA A 162 -2.87 22.55 -2.43
N LEU A 163 -3.18 22.48 -3.72
CA LEU A 163 -3.06 21.23 -4.48
C LEU A 163 -1.61 20.76 -4.63
N THR A 164 -0.66 21.70 -4.76
CA THR A 164 0.78 21.39 -4.82
C THR A 164 1.27 20.87 -3.46
N LYS A 165 0.85 21.50 -2.36
CA LYS A 165 1.15 21.01 -0.99
C LYS A 165 0.59 19.63 -0.74
N PHE A 166 -0.64 19.38 -1.19
CA PHE A 166 -1.25 18.06 -1.07
C PHE A 166 -0.42 17.04 -1.84
N TRP A 167 -0.14 17.27 -3.13
CA TRP A 167 0.70 16.38 -3.93
C TRP A 167 2.09 16.13 -3.29
N PHE A 168 2.72 17.17 -2.74
CA PHE A 168 3.99 17.06 -2.03
C PHE A 168 3.89 16.15 -0.79
N HIS A 169 2.82 16.31 0.00
CA HIS A 169 2.50 15.44 1.13
C HIS A 169 2.30 13.99 0.68
N GLU A 170 1.52 13.77 -0.39
CA GLU A 170 1.25 12.44 -0.93
C GLU A 170 2.53 11.71 -1.36
N CYS A 171 3.40 12.39 -2.11
CA CYS A 171 4.70 11.87 -2.52
C CYS A 171 5.58 11.55 -1.30
N THR A 172 5.58 12.43 -0.30
CA THR A 172 6.33 12.20 0.95
C THR A 172 5.84 10.94 1.65
N ARG A 173 4.53 10.74 1.79
CA ARG A 173 3.98 9.58 2.50
C ARG A 173 4.14 8.27 1.75
N GLU A 174 4.08 8.28 0.41
CA GLU A 174 4.23 7.03 -0.36
C GLU A 174 5.70 6.58 -0.48
N PHE A 175 6.62 7.53 -0.65
CA PHE A 175 8.04 7.24 -0.93
C PHE A 175 8.93 7.44 0.30
N SER A 176 8.87 8.61 0.95
CA SER A 176 9.79 8.96 2.05
C SER A 176 9.66 8.07 3.28
N ASP A 177 8.45 7.57 3.55
CA ASP A 177 8.18 6.69 4.69
C ASP A 177 8.92 5.34 4.60
N ARG A 178 9.41 4.94 3.41
CA ARG A 178 10.21 3.72 3.24
C ARG A 178 11.69 3.94 3.58
N PHE A 179 12.17 5.18 3.54
CA PHE A 179 13.58 5.47 3.72
C PHE A 179 14.01 5.34 5.19
N THR A 180 15.13 4.66 5.40
CA THR A 180 15.68 4.45 6.75
C THR A 180 16.64 5.57 7.16
N ASN A 181 17.39 6.11 6.21
CA ASN A 181 18.47 7.05 6.47
C ASN A 181 17.99 8.50 6.34
N ALA A 182 18.40 9.37 7.28
CA ALA A 182 18.04 10.79 7.25
C ALA A 182 18.56 11.50 5.98
N GLY A 183 19.79 11.20 5.55
CA GLY A 183 20.36 11.79 4.32
C GLY A 183 19.60 11.39 3.05
N GLU A 184 19.01 10.20 2.99
CA GLU A 184 18.20 9.76 1.83
C GLU A 184 16.86 10.48 1.79
N LYS A 185 16.27 10.73 2.97
CA LYS A 185 15.07 11.56 3.08
C LYS A 185 15.36 12.97 2.61
N GLU A 186 16.49 13.55 3.01
CA GLU A 186 16.91 14.88 2.57
C GLU A 186 17.14 14.94 1.06
N GLU A 187 17.84 13.96 0.48
CA GLU A 187 18.03 13.85 -0.97
C GLU A 187 16.68 13.77 -1.70
N PHE A 188 15.75 12.96 -1.19
CA PHE A 188 14.40 12.87 -1.73
C PHE A 188 13.62 14.19 -1.61
N PHE A 189 13.71 14.89 -0.49
CA PHE A 189 13.06 16.20 -0.33
C PHE A 189 13.61 17.23 -1.31
N ASN A 190 14.93 17.28 -1.51
CA ASN A 190 15.54 18.15 -2.51
C ASN A 190 15.03 17.82 -3.93
N MET A 191 14.88 16.53 -4.26
CA MET A 191 14.27 16.12 -5.54
C MET A 191 12.82 16.56 -5.68
N LEU A 192 12.01 16.48 -4.60
CA LEU A 192 10.63 16.97 -4.61
C LEU A 192 10.58 18.48 -4.84
N GLU A 193 11.44 19.23 -4.14
CA GLU A 193 11.53 20.69 -4.25
C GLU A 193 11.89 21.12 -5.68
N ASP A 194 12.89 20.47 -6.29
CA ASP A 194 13.30 20.72 -7.67
C ASP A 194 12.15 20.49 -8.66
N VAL A 195 11.32 19.47 -8.42
CA VAL A 195 10.16 19.17 -9.27
C VAL A 195 9.04 20.18 -9.05
N THR A 196 8.77 20.59 -7.81
CA THR A 196 7.77 21.64 -7.54
C THR A 196 8.17 22.99 -8.13
N ASP A 197 9.46 23.33 -8.09
CA ASP A 197 9.97 24.57 -8.64
C ASP A 197 9.86 24.58 -10.18
N LYS A 198 10.18 23.46 -10.84
CA LYS A 198 10.17 23.36 -12.31
C LYS A 198 8.78 23.18 -12.91
N GLU A 199 8.00 22.25 -12.36
CA GLU A 199 6.72 21.84 -12.96
C GLU A 199 5.54 22.63 -12.41
N PHE A 200 5.54 22.87 -11.10
CA PHE A 200 4.46 23.60 -10.43
C PHE A 200 4.73 25.10 -10.35
N LEU A 201 5.97 25.57 -10.59
CA LEU A 201 6.38 26.97 -10.46
C LEU A 201 6.06 27.54 -9.05
N ILE A 202 6.17 26.70 -8.02
CA ILE A 202 5.91 27.06 -6.62
C ILE A 202 7.11 26.63 -5.79
N LYS A 203 7.68 27.61 -5.07
CA LYS A 203 8.76 27.39 -4.11
C LYS A 203 8.22 26.84 -2.81
N MET A 204 8.33 25.53 -2.65
CA MET A 204 7.76 24.85 -1.48
C MET A 204 8.47 25.21 -0.17
N LYS A 205 9.75 25.61 -0.20
CA LYS A 205 10.50 26.08 0.98
C LYS A 205 9.85 27.27 1.69
N ASP A 206 9.07 28.08 0.97
CA ASP A 206 8.41 29.24 1.56
C ASP A 206 7.17 28.84 2.38
N HIS A 207 6.75 27.57 2.30
CA HIS A 207 5.49 27.07 2.86
C HIS A 207 5.63 26.13 4.05
N TYR A 208 6.84 25.70 4.41
CA TYR A 208 7.11 24.84 5.57
C TYR A 208 8.47 25.14 6.20
N LYS A 209 8.67 24.75 7.46
CA LYS A 209 10.01 24.72 8.08
C LYS A 209 10.63 23.33 7.97
N ASP A 210 9.80 22.31 8.13
CA ASP A 210 10.15 20.90 7.88
C ASP A 210 9.13 20.30 6.88
N PRO A 211 9.58 19.64 5.80
CA PRO A 211 8.70 18.90 4.88
C PRO A 211 7.65 18.01 5.57
N GLN A 212 7.95 17.50 6.76
CA GLN A 212 7.05 16.63 7.53
C GLN A 212 5.93 17.36 8.27
N GLU A 213 5.98 18.70 8.38
CA GLU A 213 4.93 19.52 8.98
C GLU A 213 3.67 19.54 8.13
N ILE A 214 3.80 19.45 6.80
CA ILE A 214 2.65 19.37 5.90
C ILE A 214 1.93 18.05 6.16
N LYS A 215 0.74 18.14 6.75
CA LYS A 215 -0.11 17.00 7.09
C LYS A 215 -1.51 17.25 6.59
N PHE A 216 -2.02 16.31 5.83
CA PHE A 216 -3.41 16.28 5.42
C PHE A 216 -4.11 15.12 6.11
N LEU A 217 -5.25 15.41 6.72
CA LEU A 217 -6.16 14.42 7.30
C LEU A 217 -7.56 14.69 6.76
N LYS A 218 -8.31 13.62 6.49
CA LYS A 218 -9.70 13.76 6.10
C LYS A 218 -10.51 14.12 7.35
N SER A 219 -11.28 15.20 7.28
CA SER A 219 -12.25 15.50 8.32
C SER A 219 -13.39 14.48 8.26
N ARG A 220 -14.00 14.20 9.41
CA ARG A 220 -15.08 13.21 9.52
C ARG A 220 -16.47 13.84 9.38
N ASP A 221 -16.56 15.16 9.37
CA ASP A 221 -17.79 15.83 8.99
C ASP A 221 -18.04 15.49 7.52
N ALA A 222 -19.14 14.79 7.23
CA ALA A 222 -19.42 14.17 5.91
C ALA A 222 -19.38 15.15 4.71
N ASP A 223 -19.35 16.45 4.98
CA ASP A 223 -19.29 17.53 3.99
C ASP A 223 -17.88 18.17 3.86
N LYS A 224 -16.89 17.73 4.63
CA LYS A 224 -15.50 18.22 4.59
C LYS A 224 -14.55 17.05 4.38
N GLY A 225 -13.83 17.04 3.26
CA GLY A 225 -12.79 16.08 2.94
C GLY A 225 -11.43 16.46 3.54
N TYR A 226 -10.38 16.45 2.72
CA TYR A 226 -8.99 16.59 3.19
C TYR A 226 -8.64 18.03 3.56
N ASP A 227 -8.30 18.24 4.84
CA ASP A 227 -7.86 19.53 5.36
C ASP A 227 -6.38 19.53 5.74
N GLU A 228 -5.69 20.65 5.45
CA GLU A 228 -4.32 20.90 5.90
C GLU A 228 -4.32 21.17 7.41
N MET A 229 -3.65 20.31 8.18
CA MET A 229 -3.52 20.47 9.63
C MET A 229 -2.42 21.49 9.96
N LYS A 230 -2.80 22.78 9.97
CA LYS A 230 -1.87 23.89 10.21
C LYS A 230 -1.45 24.06 11.66
N ASP A 231 -2.32 23.71 12.61
CA ASP A 231 -2.06 23.89 14.04
C ASP A 231 -1.68 22.56 14.73
N PRO A 232 -0.41 22.37 15.11
CA PRO A 232 0.03 21.15 15.80
C PRO A 232 -0.56 21.02 17.22
N ILE A 233 -0.92 22.13 17.87
CA ILE A 233 -1.51 22.13 19.22
C ILE A 233 -2.93 21.58 19.13
N PHE A 234 -3.72 22.09 18.19
CA PHE A 234 -5.07 21.58 17.94
C PHE A 234 -5.09 20.08 17.63
N LEU A 235 -4.15 19.61 16.80
CA LEU A 235 -4.03 18.18 16.46
C LEU A 235 -3.70 17.33 17.69
N ARG A 236 -2.80 17.82 18.55
CA ARG A 236 -2.44 17.15 19.80
C ARG A 236 -3.65 17.07 20.74
N ASP A 237 -4.35 18.18 20.97
CA ASP A 237 -5.52 18.23 21.84
C ASP A 237 -6.65 17.33 21.32
N PHE A 238 -6.82 17.25 19.99
CA PHE A 238 -7.75 16.31 19.38
C PHE A 238 -7.40 14.86 19.70
N PHE A 239 -6.14 14.44 19.51
CA PHE A 239 -5.74 13.06 19.80
C PHE A 239 -5.73 12.74 21.29
N GLU A 240 -5.36 13.68 22.16
CA GLU A 240 -5.43 13.49 23.61
C GLU A 240 -6.87 13.29 24.09
N ARG A 241 -7.84 14.02 23.51
CA ARG A 241 -9.27 13.76 23.76
C ARG A 241 -9.67 12.35 23.34
N ARG A 242 -9.28 11.90 22.14
CA ARG A 242 -9.60 10.54 21.64
C ARG A 242 -8.96 9.44 22.48
N VAL A 243 -7.75 9.65 23.00
CA VAL A 243 -7.12 8.73 23.95
C VAL A 243 -7.94 8.62 25.24
N ASN A 244 -8.40 9.75 25.78
CA ASN A 244 -9.22 9.74 26.99
C ASN A 244 -10.60 9.09 26.79
N GLU A 245 -11.19 9.24 25.60
CA GLU A 245 -12.41 8.51 25.22
C GLU A 245 -12.16 7.00 25.14
N MET A 246 -11.07 6.58 24.49
CA MET A 246 -10.71 5.16 24.37
C MET A 246 -10.45 4.52 25.73
N ARG A 247 -9.76 5.21 26.65
CA ARG A 247 -9.54 4.73 28.03
C ARG A 247 -10.84 4.48 28.79
N LYS A 248 -11.89 5.24 28.50
CA LYS A 248 -13.22 5.05 29.12
C LYS A 248 -14.01 3.93 28.46
N ALA A 249 -13.75 3.65 27.18
CA ALA A 249 -14.46 2.65 26.40
C ALA A 249 -13.84 1.24 26.51
N GLU A 250 -12.52 1.15 26.64
CA GLU A 250 -11.77 -0.11 26.64
C GLU A 250 -10.90 -0.27 27.88
N ASP A 251 -11.30 -1.15 28.81
CA ASP A 251 -10.51 -1.50 30.01
C ASP A 251 -9.13 -2.11 29.66
N SER A 252 -9.01 -2.71 28.48
CA SER A 252 -7.76 -3.32 27.99
C SER A 252 -6.71 -2.32 27.53
N PHE A 253 -7.08 -1.05 27.31
CA PHE A 253 -6.15 -0.04 26.84
C PHE A 253 -5.30 0.48 28.01
N SER A 254 -3.98 0.55 27.83
CA SER A 254 -3.07 0.95 28.92
C SER A 254 -3.33 2.39 29.38
N ASN A 255 -3.59 2.53 30.69
CA ASN A 255 -3.73 3.82 31.35
C ASN A 255 -2.45 4.67 31.27
N GLU A 256 -1.28 4.04 31.09
CA GLU A 256 0.02 4.71 31.01
C GLU A 256 0.38 5.19 29.58
N PHE A 257 -0.50 5.02 28.59
CA PHE A 257 -0.21 5.45 27.22
C PHE A 257 -0.06 6.97 27.13
N VAL A 258 1.12 7.46 26.75
CA VAL A 258 1.41 8.88 26.56
C VAL A 258 1.63 9.19 25.06
N LEU A 259 1.04 10.28 24.59
CA LEU A 259 1.24 10.77 23.22
C LEU A 259 2.48 11.67 23.16
N PHE A 260 3.52 11.18 22.48
CA PHE A 260 4.67 11.98 22.06
C PHE A 260 4.46 12.57 20.66
N GLU A 261 5.24 13.58 20.28
CA GLU A 261 5.15 14.20 18.96
C GLU A 261 5.36 13.20 17.81
N ASN A 262 6.34 12.30 17.94
CA ASN A 262 6.54 11.21 16.98
C ASN A 262 5.34 10.25 16.90
N ASN A 263 4.62 10.06 18.00
CA ASN A 263 3.43 9.22 18.03
C ASN A 263 2.29 9.88 17.26
N ILE A 264 2.14 11.21 17.35
CA ILE A 264 1.16 11.98 16.58
C ILE A 264 1.43 11.80 15.08
N ASN A 265 2.68 11.94 14.64
CA ASN A 265 3.07 11.72 13.24
C ASN A 265 2.72 10.29 12.79
N HIS A 266 3.15 9.28 13.56
CA HIS A 266 2.82 7.89 13.25
C HIS A 266 1.31 7.63 13.21
N LEU A 267 0.54 8.23 14.12
CA LEU A 267 -0.90 8.08 14.18
C LEU A 267 -1.57 8.66 12.94
N CYS A 268 -1.15 9.85 12.48
CA CYS A 268 -1.62 10.42 11.22
C CYS A 268 -1.36 9.48 10.05
N HIS A 269 -0.18 8.85 10.00
CA HIS A 269 0.17 7.92 8.91
C HIS A 269 -0.69 6.67 8.96
N ILE A 270 -0.93 6.13 10.15
CA ILE A 270 -1.77 4.93 10.33
C ILE A 270 -3.21 5.23 9.93
N ILE A 271 -3.80 6.32 10.46
CA ILE A 271 -5.18 6.75 10.14
C ILE A 271 -5.34 6.85 8.63
N ARG A 272 -4.45 7.60 7.98
CA ARG A 272 -4.44 7.75 6.54
C ARG A 272 -4.31 6.39 5.82
N GLY A 273 -3.40 5.53 6.27
CA GLY A 273 -3.15 4.23 5.67
C GLY A 273 -4.35 3.27 5.71
N ILE A 274 -5.08 3.23 6.84
CA ILE A 274 -6.24 2.35 7.04
C ILE A 274 -7.56 2.94 6.56
N GLU A 275 -7.65 4.28 6.44
CA GLU A 275 -8.82 4.96 5.87
C GLU A 275 -9.00 4.66 4.38
N ASN A 276 -7.91 4.31 3.69
CA ASN A 276 -7.95 3.89 2.29
C ASN A 276 -8.82 2.65 2.09
N SER A 277 -9.65 2.66 1.04
CA SER A 277 -10.30 1.42 0.58
C SER A 277 -9.22 0.39 0.23
N HIS A 278 -9.30 -0.81 0.82
CA HIS A 278 -8.28 -1.85 0.68
C HIS A 278 -6.87 -1.41 1.14
N GLY A 279 -6.79 -0.43 2.04
CA GLY A 279 -5.55 0.05 2.61
C GLY A 279 -4.90 -0.99 3.53
N ASN A 280 -3.60 -1.20 3.34
CA ASN A 280 -2.80 -2.07 4.19
C ASN A 280 -1.49 -1.36 4.58
N MET A 281 -1.02 -1.59 5.80
CA MET A 281 0.18 -0.96 6.31
C MET A 281 1.04 -1.98 7.07
N LEU A 282 2.34 -2.00 6.77
CA LEU A 282 3.33 -2.76 7.52
C LEU A 282 4.05 -1.81 8.48
N LEU A 283 3.86 -2.01 9.79
CA LEU A 283 4.49 -1.20 10.82
C LEU A 283 5.76 -1.87 11.31
N LEU A 284 6.91 -1.31 10.93
CA LEU A 284 8.22 -1.77 11.39
C LEU A 284 8.73 -0.86 12.52
N GLY A 285 9.29 -1.47 13.57
CA GLY A 285 9.86 -0.75 14.71
C GLY A 285 10.33 -1.69 15.80
N ALA A 286 11.17 -1.18 16.71
CA ALA A 286 11.59 -1.92 17.88
C ALA A 286 10.39 -2.24 18.79
N THR A 287 10.48 -3.35 19.51
CA THR A 287 9.50 -3.74 20.52
C THR A 287 9.35 -2.63 21.57
N GLY A 288 8.12 -2.31 21.96
CA GLY A 288 7.83 -1.27 22.95
C GLY A 288 7.62 0.14 22.37
N THR A 289 7.74 0.34 21.05
CA THR A 289 7.48 1.64 20.39
C THR A 289 5.99 2.02 20.29
N GLY A 290 5.09 1.23 20.89
CA GLY A 290 3.66 1.55 20.97
C GLY A 290 2.88 1.41 19.66
N LYS A 291 3.46 0.83 18.59
CA LYS A 291 2.82 0.69 17.27
C LYS A 291 1.47 -0.03 17.34
N ARG A 292 1.35 -1.10 18.13
CA ARG A 292 0.08 -1.80 18.37
C ARG A 292 -0.98 -0.87 18.98
N SER A 293 -0.63 -0.14 20.04
CA SER A 293 -1.53 0.80 20.70
C SER A 293 -1.94 1.95 19.78
N LEU A 294 -1.01 2.46 18.97
CA LEU A 294 -1.29 3.49 17.96
C LEU A 294 -2.25 2.99 16.87
N SER A 295 -2.08 1.74 16.42
CA SER A 295 -2.99 1.14 15.46
C SER A 295 -4.40 0.99 16.03
N ARG A 296 -4.53 0.51 17.27
CA ARG A 296 -5.83 0.42 17.95
C ARG A 296 -6.47 1.79 18.12
N LEU A 297 -5.70 2.80 18.51
CA LEU A 297 -6.18 4.18 18.61
C LEU A 297 -6.63 4.73 17.25
N ALA A 298 -5.89 4.48 16.17
CA ALA A 298 -6.28 4.91 14.83
C ALA A 298 -7.60 4.27 14.38
N ALA A 299 -7.76 2.96 14.60
CA ALA A 299 -9.01 2.26 14.32
C ALA A 299 -10.17 2.79 15.17
N PHE A 300 -9.94 3.06 16.46
CA PHE A 300 -10.92 3.69 17.34
C PHE A 300 -11.35 5.08 16.83
N ILE A 301 -10.41 5.91 16.38
CA ILE A 301 -10.70 7.24 15.82
C ILE A 301 -11.61 7.16 14.59
N LEU A 302 -11.37 6.15 13.75
CA LEU A 302 -12.14 5.86 12.54
C LEU A 302 -13.40 5.01 12.79
N ASN A 303 -13.67 4.63 14.03
CA ASN A 303 -14.75 3.70 14.42
C ASN A 303 -14.68 2.35 13.69
N TYR A 304 -13.48 1.85 13.44
CA TYR A 304 -13.28 0.50 12.93
C TYR A 304 -13.18 -0.49 14.09
N GLU A 305 -13.90 -1.61 13.97
CA GLU A 305 -13.74 -2.73 14.90
C GLU A 305 -12.38 -3.38 14.65
N VAL A 306 -11.58 -3.50 15.71
CA VAL A 306 -10.27 -4.15 15.64
C VAL A 306 -10.42 -5.64 15.96
N PHE A 307 -9.93 -6.47 15.05
CA PHE A 307 -9.68 -7.88 15.36
C PHE A 307 -8.22 -8.12 15.68
N GLU A 308 -7.96 -8.67 16.87
CA GLU A 308 -6.66 -9.22 17.23
C GLU A 308 -6.81 -10.72 17.53
N MET A 309 -5.86 -11.52 17.07
CA MET A 309 -5.82 -12.95 17.35
C MET A 309 -5.16 -13.22 18.70
N ASN A 310 -5.87 -13.93 19.59
CA ASN A 310 -5.31 -14.39 20.86
C ASN A 310 -4.56 -15.71 20.62
N LEU A 311 -3.23 -15.66 20.68
CA LEU A 311 -2.35 -16.81 20.42
C LEU A 311 -2.16 -17.74 21.64
N GLU A 312 -2.90 -17.53 22.72
CA GLU A 312 -2.52 -18.06 24.04
C GLU A 312 -2.63 -19.59 24.19
N ILE A 313 -3.50 -20.32 23.47
CA ILE A 313 -3.55 -21.79 23.58
C ILE A 313 -4.02 -22.44 22.26
N SER A 314 -3.24 -23.42 21.77
CA SER A 314 -3.56 -24.34 20.65
C SER A 314 -4.30 -23.70 19.47
N TYR A 315 -3.77 -22.58 18.96
CA TYR A 315 -4.35 -21.92 17.79
C TYR A 315 -3.88 -22.61 16.52
N GLY A 316 -4.67 -23.58 16.04
CA GLY A 316 -4.39 -24.32 14.83
C GLY A 316 -4.93 -23.66 13.56
N LEU A 317 -4.60 -24.25 12.42
CA LEU A 317 -5.08 -23.80 11.11
C LEU A 317 -6.62 -23.76 11.02
N ARG A 318 -7.30 -24.64 11.78
CA ARG A 318 -8.77 -24.72 11.78
C ARG A 318 -9.39 -23.52 12.48
N GLU A 319 -8.86 -23.16 13.63
CA GLU A 319 -9.28 -21.99 14.42
C GLU A 319 -9.04 -20.72 13.63
N PHE A 320 -7.85 -20.61 13.00
CA PHE A 320 -7.52 -19.51 12.09
C PHE A 320 -8.51 -19.38 10.93
N LYS A 321 -8.78 -20.48 10.21
CA LYS A 321 -9.74 -20.46 9.10
C LYS A 321 -11.15 -20.06 9.55
N LYS A 322 -11.60 -20.55 10.71
CA LYS A 322 -12.90 -20.16 11.28
C LYS A 322 -12.94 -18.68 11.64
N ALA A 323 -11.89 -18.15 12.28
CA ALA A 323 -11.78 -16.74 12.62
C ALA A 323 -11.81 -15.84 11.38
N MET A 324 -11.06 -16.21 10.33
CA MET A 324 -11.02 -15.47 9.06
C MET A 324 -12.34 -15.54 8.29
N THR A 325 -13.04 -16.69 8.30
CA THR A 325 -14.31 -16.84 7.58
C THR A 325 -15.42 -16.03 8.22
N LYS A 326 -15.46 -15.97 9.56
CA LYS A 326 -16.44 -15.18 10.32
C LYS A 326 -16.28 -13.67 10.09
N ARG A 327 -15.13 -13.21 9.57
CA ARG A 327 -14.77 -11.79 9.49
C ARG A 327 -14.57 -11.25 8.07
N LYS A 328 -15.09 -11.94 7.05
CA LYS A 328 -15.22 -11.34 5.71
C LYS A 328 -16.06 -10.04 5.68
N GLU A 329 -16.61 -9.63 6.83
CA GLU A 329 -17.45 -8.45 7.05
C GLU A 329 -16.81 -7.36 7.95
N ALA A 330 -15.61 -7.58 8.53
CA ALA A 330 -14.97 -6.63 9.45
C ALA A 330 -13.95 -5.69 8.76
N ALA A 331 -13.84 -4.45 9.25
CA ALA A 331 -13.17 -3.34 8.56
C ALA A 331 -11.64 -3.25 8.72
N VAL A 332 -11.02 -3.76 9.80
CA VAL A 332 -9.55 -3.75 9.99
C VAL A 332 -9.04 -5.02 10.68
N LEU A 333 -8.13 -5.72 10.01
CA LEU A 333 -7.40 -6.86 10.57
C LEU A 333 -6.03 -6.39 11.09
N MET A 334 -5.76 -6.57 12.38
CA MET A 334 -4.41 -6.40 12.93
C MET A 334 -3.79 -7.77 13.17
N ASP A 335 -2.68 -8.02 12.49
CA ASP A 335 -1.84 -9.18 12.74
C ASP A 335 -0.52 -8.73 13.37
N ILE A 336 -0.09 -9.44 14.42
CA ILE A 336 1.17 -9.15 15.10
C ILE A 336 2.18 -10.19 14.66
N LEU A 337 2.94 -9.86 13.62
CA LEU A 337 4.16 -10.58 13.31
C LEU A 337 5.23 -10.15 14.32
N GLN A 338 5.32 -10.85 15.45
CA GLN A 338 6.52 -10.76 16.28
C GLN A 338 7.68 -11.38 15.50
N ALA A 339 8.57 -10.53 14.97
CA ALA A 339 9.86 -10.98 14.48
C ALA A 339 10.66 -11.48 15.69
N TYR A 340 10.56 -12.77 16.00
CA TYR A 340 11.58 -13.40 16.82
C TYR A 340 12.90 -13.25 16.08
N PRO A 341 13.97 -12.75 16.72
CA PRO A 341 15.29 -12.82 16.12
C PRO A 341 15.58 -14.31 15.94
N TYR A 342 15.53 -14.79 14.69
CA TYR A 342 16.22 -16.02 14.35
C TYR A 342 17.68 -15.76 14.70
N LYS A 343 18.14 -16.33 15.82
CA LYS A 343 19.56 -16.58 16.00
C LYS A 343 19.97 -17.40 14.78
N ILE A 344 20.73 -16.79 13.90
CA ILE A 344 21.61 -17.53 13.00
C ILE A 344 22.67 -18.11 13.95
N SER A 345 22.34 -19.22 14.60
CA SER A 345 23.32 -20.09 15.22
C SER A 345 23.84 -21.01 14.13
N ASP A 346 25.07 -20.74 13.72
CA ASP A 346 26.06 -21.64 13.15
C ASP A 346 25.60 -22.65 12.09
N VAL A 347 25.86 -22.32 10.83
CA VAL A 347 26.29 -23.27 9.78
C VAL A 347 27.56 -22.73 9.16
#